data_AF-A0A519JSC1-F1
#
_entry.id   AF-A0A519JSC1-F1
#
_cell.length_a   1.000
_cell.length_b   1.000
_cell.length_c   1.000
_cell.angle_alpha   90.00
_cell.angle_beta   90.00
_cell.angle_gamma   90.00
#
_symmetry.space_group_name_H-M   'P 1'
#
loop_
_entity.id
_entity.type
_entity.pdbx_description
1 polymer ?
#
loop_
_entity_poly.entity_id
_entity_poly.type
_entity_poly.pdbx_seq_one_letter_code
_entity_poly.pdbx_strand_id
1 'polypeptide(L)'
;MTMLTGQDWLKSSATRAVLAALEASGGPDCARFVGGCVRNALMGRPIDDVDIATSLKPEDTEAAIRAAGLKAVPTGIAHGTVTAVSERQPFEITTLRRDVTTDGRNATVAFTDDWAEDAARRDFRLNALYADGEGQVFDPTGQGVADAAAGRIVFVGDPRTRIREDYLRILRFFRFFAWYGQGEPDVEGLEACRDLAPGISRLSAERVSKELMKLLAATDPRAAHGLGVDREEGHQAHHRIVAQLHDGVEQLQRPRLGQHLRQHAGSRHRGHGGSRVRRGQQLHQFLRHPLGGQAADARRQVSTGLQPF
;
A
#
# COMPACT_ATOMS: atom_id res chain seq x y z
N MET A 1 -3.76 26.95 1.59
CA MET A 1 -4.53 26.02 2.44
C MET A 1 -5.33 25.13 1.52
N THR A 2 -5.17 23.82 1.63
CA THR A 2 -5.78 22.84 0.73
C THR A 2 -7.08 22.33 1.35
N MET A 3 -8.16 22.29 0.56
CA MET A 3 -9.50 21.88 1.01
C MET A 3 -10.03 20.73 0.15
N LEU A 4 -10.55 19.69 0.80
CA LEU A 4 -11.29 18.62 0.16
C LEU A 4 -12.74 19.08 -0.06
N THR A 5 -13.07 19.42 -1.30
CA THR A 5 -14.43 19.83 -1.67
C THR A 5 -15.17 18.69 -2.38
N GLY A 6 -16.51 18.70 -2.29
CA GLY A 6 -17.35 17.74 -3.01
C GLY A 6 -17.21 16.27 -2.57
N GLN A 7 -16.74 16.02 -1.35
CA GLN A 7 -16.54 14.67 -0.84
C GLN A 7 -17.79 14.14 -0.13
N ASP A 8 -18.51 13.22 -0.75
CA ASP A 8 -19.74 12.65 -0.18
C ASP A 8 -19.48 11.85 1.10
N TRP A 9 -18.37 11.11 1.15
CA TRP A 9 -17.98 10.34 2.33
C TRP A 9 -17.78 11.24 3.56
N LEU A 10 -17.20 12.43 3.37
CA LEU A 10 -16.96 13.42 4.44
C LEU A 10 -18.26 13.94 5.05
N LYS A 11 -19.30 14.09 4.22
CA LYS A 11 -20.61 14.65 4.60
C LYS A 11 -21.62 13.59 5.02
N SER A 12 -21.30 12.30 4.86
CA SER A 12 -22.23 11.23 5.18
C SER A 12 -22.62 11.25 6.66
N SER A 13 -23.88 10.92 6.97
CA SER A 13 -24.37 10.84 8.35
C SER A 13 -23.58 9.82 9.15
N ALA A 14 -23.23 8.68 8.54
CA ALA A 14 -22.42 7.65 9.16
C ALA A 14 -21.05 8.18 9.63
N THR A 15 -20.34 8.88 8.75
CA THR A 15 -19.02 9.48 9.05
C THR A 15 -19.11 10.61 10.06
N ARG A 16 -20.07 11.53 9.89
CA ARG A 16 -20.26 12.66 10.83
C ARG A 16 -20.63 12.19 12.23
N ALA A 17 -21.40 11.11 12.36
CA ALA A 17 -21.73 10.52 13.66
C ALA A 17 -20.50 9.98 14.39
N VAL A 18 -19.57 9.31 13.68
CA VAL A 18 -18.32 8.81 14.27
C VAL A 18 -17.42 9.96 14.70
N LEU A 19 -17.22 10.96 13.85
CA LEU A 19 -16.37 12.10 14.18
C LEU A 19 -16.94 12.89 15.37
N ALA A 20 -18.25 13.17 15.36
CA ALA A 20 -18.91 13.86 16.48
C ALA A 20 -18.83 13.08 17.79
N ALA A 21 -18.88 11.74 17.75
CA ALA A 21 -18.71 10.91 18.94
C ALA A 21 -17.31 11.10 19.56
N LEU A 22 -16.26 11.15 18.73
CA LEU A 22 -14.89 11.37 19.19
C LEU A 22 -14.73 12.80 19.74
N GLU A 23 -15.21 13.81 19.02
CA GLU A 23 -15.11 15.22 19.41
C GLU A 23 -15.90 15.53 20.70
N ALA A 24 -17.01 14.84 20.94
CA ALA A 24 -17.76 14.98 22.20
C ALA A 24 -16.95 14.55 23.43
N SER A 25 -15.97 13.65 23.26
CA SER A 25 -15.09 13.19 24.33
C SER A 25 -13.74 13.91 24.36
N GLY A 26 -13.14 14.16 23.20
CA GLY A 26 -11.78 14.71 23.06
C GLY A 26 -11.71 16.20 22.77
N GLY A 27 -12.85 16.86 22.56
CA GLY A 27 -12.93 18.24 22.07
C GLY A 27 -12.70 18.36 20.56
N PRO A 28 -12.76 19.60 20.03
CA PRO A 28 -12.46 19.89 18.64
C PRO A 28 -11.06 19.42 18.25
N ASP A 29 -10.85 19.05 16.98
CA ASP A 29 -9.55 18.61 16.43
C ASP A 29 -8.94 17.33 17.02
N CYS A 30 -9.61 16.64 17.95
CA CYS A 30 -9.08 15.41 18.56
C CYS A 30 -9.07 14.21 17.59
N ALA A 31 -9.72 14.32 16.44
CA ALA A 31 -9.79 13.28 15.43
C ALA A 31 -9.74 13.88 14.01
N ARG A 32 -9.04 13.18 13.11
CA ARG A 32 -8.89 13.56 11.70
C ARG A 32 -8.92 12.33 10.81
N PHE A 33 -9.50 12.47 9.63
CA PHE A 33 -9.35 11.48 8.57
C PHE A 33 -7.90 11.38 8.15
N VAL A 34 -7.44 10.20 7.75
CA VAL A 34 -6.02 9.99 7.46
C VAL A 34 -5.76 9.01 6.32
N GLY A 35 -4.65 9.20 5.63
CA GLY A 35 -4.10 8.19 4.73
C GLY A 35 -4.90 8.01 3.44
N GLY A 36 -5.48 6.83 3.25
CA GLY A 36 -6.06 6.39 1.97
C GLY A 36 -7.17 7.31 1.45
N CYS A 37 -8.15 7.61 2.29
CA CYS A 37 -9.27 8.49 1.97
C CYS A 37 -8.81 9.91 1.59
N VAL A 38 -7.88 10.50 2.37
CA VAL A 38 -7.36 11.85 2.14
C VAL A 38 -6.55 11.92 0.83
N ARG A 39 -5.62 10.98 0.62
CA ARG A 39 -4.84 10.88 -0.61
C ARG A 39 -5.73 10.72 -1.83
N ASN A 40 -6.65 9.76 -1.80
CA ASN A 40 -7.48 9.47 -2.95
C ASN A 40 -8.45 10.63 -3.26
N ALA A 41 -8.97 11.32 -2.24
CA ALA A 41 -9.74 12.54 -2.43
C ALA A 41 -8.92 13.62 -3.16
N LEU A 42 -7.67 13.87 -2.76
CA LEU A 42 -6.77 14.82 -3.43
C LEU A 42 -6.46 14.44 -4.88
N MET A 43 -6.35 13.13 -5.15
CA MET A 43 -6.04 12.61 -6.48
C MET A 43 -7.28 12.41 -7.38
N GLY A 44 -8.49 12.70 -6.88
CA GLY A 44 -9.74 12.41 -7.61
C GLY A 44 -9.96 10.92 -7.89
N ARG A 45 -9.51 10.05 -6.98
CA ARG A 45 -9.63 8.58 -7.10
C ARG A 45 -10.74 8.02 -6.21
N PRO A 46 -11.27 6.83 -6.52
CA PRO A 46 -12.23 6.15 -5.65
C PRO A 46 -11.68 5.95 -4.23
N ILE A 47 -12.57 6.02 -3.24
CA ILE A 47 -12.25 5.83 -1.82
C ILE A 47 -12.97 4.57 -1.37
N ASP A 48 -12.21 3.58 -0.92
CA ASP A 48 -12.73 2.27 -0.51
C ASP A 48 -13.06 2.23 0.99
N ASP A 49 -12.22 2.89 1.79
CA ASP A 49 -12.25 2.93 3.25
C ASP A 49 -12.03 4.34 3.80
N VAL A 50 -12.58 4.61 4.98
CA VAL A 50 -12.42 5.88 5.72
C VAL A 50 -11.75 5.57 7.05
N ASP A 51 -10.47 5.90 7.11
CA ASP A 51 -9.64 5.76 8.30
C ASP A 51 -9.59 7.07 9.08
N ILE A 52 -9.61 6.96 10.41
CA ILE A 52 -9.57 8.09 11.33
C ILE A 52 -8.37 7.89 12.27
N ALA A 53 -7.59 8.94 12.45
CA ALA A 53 -6.60 9.04 13.52
C ALA A 53 -7.15 9.93 14.64
N THR A 54 -6.86 9.58 15.90
CA THR A 54 -7.36 10.33 17.06
C THR A 54 -6.31 10.46 18.16
N SER A 55 -6.31 11.57 18.89
CA SER A 55 -5.49 11.74 20.10
C SER A 55 -6.07 10.99 21.32
N LEU A 56 -7.31 10.51 21.24
CA LEU A 56 -7.92 9.69 22.27
C LEU A 56 -7.22 8.34 22.39
N LYS A 57 -7.04 7.88 23.63
CA LYS A 57 -6.56 6.52 23.88
C LYS A 57 -7.59 5.49 23.43
N PRO A 58 -7.21 4.22 23.20
CA PRO A 58 -8.14 3.20 22.72
C PRO A 58 -9.35 3.00 23.63
N GLU A 59 -9.15 3.03 24.94
CA GLU A 59 -10.22 2.94 25.95
C GLU A 59 -11.20 4.11 25.89
N ASP A 60 -10.69 5.33 25.73
CA ASP A 60 -11.51 6.55 25.63
C ASP A 60 -12.24 6.59 24.29
N THR A 61 -11.58 6.13 23.21
CA THR A 61 -12.19 5.95 21.88
C THR A 61 -13.36 4.99 21.96
N GLU A 62 -13.19 3.82 22.58
CA GLU A 62 -14.26 2.84 22.74
C GLU A 62 -15.43 3.42 23.58
N ALA A 63 -15.12 4.11 24.67
CA ALA A 63 -16.12 4.75 25.52
C ALA A 63 -16.92 5.82 24.76
N ALA A 64 -16.25 6.69 24.00
CA ALA A 64 -16.85 7.74 23.19
C ALA A 64 -17.81 7.18 22.13
N ILE A 65 -17.38 6.17 21.38
CA ILE A 65 -18.21 5.51 20.37
C ILE A 65 -19.45 4.85 21.00
N ARG A 66 -19.30 4.17 22.14
CA ARG A 66 -20.42 3.57 22.86
C ARG A 66 -21.39 4.60 23.44
N ALA A 67 -20.88 5.71 23.98
CA ALA A 67 -21.69 6.79 24.53
C ALA A 67 -22.58 7.44 23.46
N ALA A 68 -22.11 7.51 22.21
CA ALA A 68 -22.89 7.96 21.06
C ALA A 68 -23.90 6.91 20.53
N GLY A 69 -24.02 5.75 21.17
CA GLY A 69 -24.93 4.67 20.74
C GLY A 69 -24.43 3.87 19.53
N LEU A 70 -23.17 4.04 19.13
CA LEU A 70 -22.54 3.31 18.03
C LEU A 70 -21.90 2.01 18.53
N LYS A 71 -21.74 1.04 17.63
CA LYS A 71 -21.05 -0.21 17.96
C LYS A 71 -19.54 0.00 17.86
N ALA A 72 -18.83 -0.21 18.98
CA ALA A 72 -17.37 -0.29 19.02
C ALA A 72 -16.93 -1.76 18.99
N VAL A 73 -15.94 -2.07 18.16
CA VAL A 73 -15.28 -3.38 18.09
C VAL A 73 -13.79 -3.17 18.38
N PRO A 74 -13.24 -3.82 19.42
CA PRO A 74 -11.82 -3.69 19.77
C PRO A 74 -10.94 -4.45 18.77
N THR A 75 -10.61 -3.80 17.67
CA THR A 75 -9.82 -4.38 16.57
C THR A 75 -8.37 -4.00 16.70
N GLY A 76 -7.56 -4.86 17.35
CA GLY A 76 -6.13 -4.59 17.47
C GLY A 76 -5.79 -3.49 18.48
N ILE A 77 -6.41 -3.54 19.67
CA ILE A 77 -6.12 -2.65 20.81
C ILE A 77 -4.61 -2.55 21.10
N ALA A 78 -3.86 -3.66 20.96
CA ALA A 78 -2.41 -3.67 21.17
C ALA A 78 -1.64 -2.68 20.27
N HIS A 79 -2.28 -2.24 19.18
CA HIS A 79 -1.77 -1.28 18.22
C HIS A 79 -2.54 0.05 18.24
N GLY A 80 -3.50 0.20 19.15
CA GLY A 80 -4.28 1.40 19.33
C GLY A 80 -5.46 1.56 18.38
N THR A 81 -5.95 0.47 17.78
CA THR A 81 -7.05 0.54 16.81
C THR A 81 -8.37 0.03 17.41
N VAL A 82 -9.46 0.76 17.12
CA VAL A 82 -10.84 0.43 17.45
C VAL A 82 -11.68 0.64 16.18
N THR A 83 -12.54 -0.31 15.82
CA THR A 83 -13.47 -0.13 14.71
C THR A 83 -14.81 0.36 15.25
N ALA A 84 -15.26 1.53 14.81
CA ALA A 84 -16.65 1.96 14.98
C ALA A 84 -17.51 1.43 13.83
N VAL A 85 -18.76 1.07 14.11
CA VAL A 85 -19.75 0.75 13.07
C VAL A 85 -20.90 1.73 13.17
N SER A 86 -21.07 2.52 12.10
CA SER A 86 -22.13 3.51 11.94
C SER A 86 -22.88 3.21 10.66
N GLU A 87 -24.21 3.07 10.73
CA GLU A 87 -25.06 2.71 9.58
C GLU A 87 -24.59 1.47 8.79
N ARG A 88 -24.05 0.45 9.50
CA ARG A 88 -23.45 -0.78 8.94
C ARG A 88 -22.13 -0.57 8.19
N GLN A 89 -21.58 0.65 8.17
CA GLN A 89 -20.27 0.97 7.64
C GLN A 89 -19.21 0.91 8.76
N PRO A 90 -18.10 0.19 8.57
CA PRO A 90 -16.98 0.20 9.51
C PRO A 90 -16.07 1.42 9.28
N PHE A 91 -15.53 1.95 10.38
CA PHE A 91 -14.53 3.01 10.42
C PHE A 91 -13.38 2.57 11.32
N GLU A 92 -12.18 2.46 10.76
CA GLU A 92 -10.98 2.15 11.55
C GLU A 92 -10.47 3.44 12.22
N ILE A 93 -10.50 3.46 13.55
CA ILE A 93 -10.04 4.57 14.36
C ILE A 93 -8.75 4.14 15.04
N THR A 94 -7.65 4.84 14.77
CA THR A 94 -6.34 4.52 15.35
C THR A 94 -5.82 5.67 16.18
N THR A 95 -5.48 5.39 17.44
CA THR A 95 -4.82 6.35 18.32
C THR A 95 -3.48 6.77 17.74
N LEU A 96 -3.20 8.08 17.76
CA LEU A 96 -1.91 8.66 17.39
C LEU A 96 -0.81 8.00 18.20
N ARG A 97 0.27 7.63 17.49
CA ARG A 97 1.36 6.88 18.11
C ARG A 97 2.68 7.14 17.42
N ARG A 98 3.76 6.91 18.15
CA ARG A 98 5.12 6.79 17.63
C ARG A 98 5.67 5.40 17.89
N ASP A 99 6.56 4.95 17.00
CA ASP A 99 7.25 3.67 17.15
C ASP A 99 8.45 3.87 18.10
N VAL A 100 8.49 3.16 19.23
CA VAL A 100 9.58 3.20 20.23
C VAL A 100 10.72 2.29 19.81
N THR A 101 10.38 1.05 19.46
CA THR A 101 11.30 0.05 18.94
C THR A 101 10.59 -0.69 17.82
N THR A 102 11.37 -1.10 16.82
CA THR A 102 10.88 -1.92 15.72
C THR A 102 11.87 -3.04 15.45
N ASP A 103 11.35 -4.25 15.26
CA ASP A 103 12.12 -5.42 14.86
C ASP A 103 11.79 -5.88 13.43
N GLY A 104 11.10 -5.03 12.64
CA GLY A 104 10.64 -5.37 11.29
C GLY A 104 9.34 -6.16 11.23
N ARG A 105 8.86 -6.71 12.36
CA ARG A 105 7.56 -7.42 12.44
C ARG A 105 6.61 -6.75 13.41
N ASN A 106 7.13 -6.30 14.55
CA ASN A 106 6.40 -5.68 15.62
C ASN A 106 7.05 -4.33 15.93
N ALA A 107 6.21 -3.31 16.08
CA ALA A 107 6.60 -2.06 16.70
C ALA A 107 6.09 -2.05 18.14
N THR A 108 6.95 -1.75 19.10
CA THR A 108 6.49 -1.29 20.41
C THR A 108 6.03 0.14 20.23
N VAL A 109 4.74 0.40 20.42
CA VAL A 109 4.16 1.73 20.20
C VAL A 109 3.98 2.46 21.51
N ALA A 110 4.15 3.78 21.48
CA ALA A 110 3.67 4.67 22.52
C ALA A 110 2.67 5.63 21.92
N PHE A 111 1.56 5.84 22.62
CA PHE A 111 0.56 6.82 22.22
C PHE A 111 1.08 8.24 22.44
N THR A 112 0.69 9.15 21.55
CA THR A 112 1.09 10.54 21.52
C THR A 112 -0.12 11.40 21.13
N ASP A 113 -0.08 12.69 21.42
CA ASP A 113 -1.03 13.69 20.93
C ASP A 113 -0.44 14.53 19.78
N ASP A 114 0.81 14.27 19.39
CA ASP A 114 1.48 14.97 18.30
C ASP A 114 1.23 14.31 16.94
N TRP A 115 0.54 15.04 16.06
CA TRP A 115 0.27 14.65 14.67
C TRP A 115 1.56 14.47 13.84
N ALA A 116 2.62 15.24 14.13
CA ALA A 116 3.90 15.13 13.44
C ALA A 116 4.62 13.82 13.79
N GLU A 117 4.53 13.37 15.04
CA GLU A 117 5.06 12.06 15.46
C GLU A 117 4.31 10.90 14.78
N ASP A 118 2.97 10.97 14.66
CA ASP A 118 2.21 9.96 13.91
C ASP A 118 2.54 9.99 12.41
N ALA A 119 2.73 11.17 11.83
CA ALA A 119 3.11 11.31 10.44
C ALA A 119 4.49 10.68 10.17
N ALA A 120 5.46 10.90 11.07
CA ALA A 120 6.83 10.41 10.96
C ALA A 120 6.92 8.88 10.88
N ARG A 121 6.01 8.15 11.54
CA ARG A 121 5.98 6.68 11.50
C ARG A 121 5.32 6.10 10.23
N ARG A 122 4.73 6.91 9.36
CA ARG A 122 4.11 6.45 8.10
C ARG A 122 5.15 6.23 7.01
N ASP A 123 4.84 5.36 6.07
CA ASP A 123 5.78 4.94 5.04
C ASP A 123 6.03 6.04 4.00
N PHE A 124 4.98 6.67 3.45
CA PHE A 124 5.10 7.67 2.38
C PHE A 124 4.40 8.97 2.75
N ARG A 125 4.94 10.11 2.28
CA ARG A 125 4.43 11.46 2.59
C ARG A 125 2.98 11.66 2.17
N LEU A 126 2.62 11.19 0.98
CA LEU A 126 1.26 11.17 0.46
C LEU A 126 0.26 10.36 1.32
N ASN A 127 0.74 9.45 2.18
CA ASN A 127 -0.08 8.68 3.14
C ASN A 127 -0.05 9.27 4.55
N ALA A 128 0.72 10.32 4.79
CA ALA A 128 0.86 11.06 6.04
C ALA A 128 0.09 12.40 5.97
N LEU A 129 -1.04 12.38 5.27
CA LEU A 129 -1.96 13.49 5.11
C LEU A 129 -3.19 13.26 5.97
N TYR A 130 -3.68 14.34 6.57
CA TYR A 130 -4.83 14.35 7.48
C TYR A 130 -5.86 15.35 7.00
N ALA A 131 -7.14 15.12 7.29
CA ALA A 131 -8.19 16.09 7.06
C ALA A 131 -9.17 16.16 8.23
N ASP A 132 -9.64 17.36 8.58
CA ASP A 132 -10.70 17.53 9.58
C ASP A 132 -12.11 17.25 9.00
N GLY A 133 -13.14 17.46 9.83
CA GLY A 133 -14.54 17.27 9.47
C GLY A 133 -15.01 18.18 8.32
N GLU A 134 -14.35 19.31 8.13
CA GLU A 134 -14.69 20.37 7.18
C GLU A 134 -13.90 20.21 5.87
N GLY A 135 -12.93 19.29 5.87
CA GLY A 135 -12.11 18.93 4.72
C GLY A 135 -10.82 19.73 4.60
N GLN A 136 -10.43 20.50 5.62
CA GLN A 136 -9.12 21.15 5.65
C GLN A 136 -8.04 20.09 5.75
N VAL A 137 -7.07 20.14 4.83
CA VAL A 137 -5.96 19.20 4.81
C VAL A 137 -4.78 19.73 5.64
N PHE A 138 -4.26 18.85 6.50
CA PHE A 138 -3.05 19.06 7.29
C PHE A 138 -1.96 18.14 6.76
N ASP A 139 -0.78 18.71 6.52
CA ASP A 139 0.39 18.02 5.98
C ASP A 139 1.60 18.27 6.88
N PRO A 140 1.81 17.44 7.92
CA PRO A 140 2.98 17.55 8.79
C PRO A 140 4.31 17.32 8.06
N THR A 141 4.29 16.71 6.85
CA THR A 141 5.50 16.49 6.05
C THR A 141 5.88 17.71 5.20
N GLY A 142 4.95 18.66 5.03
CA GLY A 142 5.08 19.87 4.23
C GLY A 142 5.08 19.68 2.71
N GLN A 143 5.22 18.44 2.21
CA GLN A 143 5.31 18.14 0.77
C GLN A 143 4.35 17.03 0.31
N GLY A 144 3.69 16.34 1.23
CA GLY A 144 2.78 15.22 0.95
C GLY A 144 1.63 15.60 0.03
N VAL A 145 1.06 16.81 0.14
CA VAL A 145 -0.01 17.27 -0.77
C VAL A 145 0.51 17.41 -2.20
N ALA A 146 1.69 18.00 -2.36
CA ALA A 146 2.33 18.15 -3.68
C ALA A 146 2.73 16.79 -4.25
N ASP A 147 3.23 15.88 -3.42
CA ASP A 147 3.57 14.50 -3.80
C ASP A 147 2.34 13.72 -4.24
N ALA A 148 1.21 13.83 -3.52
CA ALA A 148 -0.05 13.20 -3.91
C ALA A 148 -0.55 13.74 -5.27
N ALA A 149 -0.56 15.06 -5.46
CA ALA A 149 -1.00 15.68 -6.71
C ALA A 149 -0.12 15.28 -7.91
N ALA A 150 1.19 15.16 -7.71
CA ALA A 150 2.15 14.77 -8.73
C ALA A 150 2.31 13.24 -8.89
N GLY A 151 1.65 12.43 -8.05
CA GLY A 151 1.83 10.97 -8.05
C GLY A 151 3.24 10.53 -7.65
N ARG A 152 3.97 11.30 -6.83
CA ARG A 152 5.32 10.94 -6.38
C ARG A 152 5.26 10.08 -5.13
N ILE A 153 5.97 8.95 -5.14
CA ILE A 153 6.06 8.05 -3.98
C ILE A 153 7.35 8.34 -3.21
N VAL A 154 7.25 9.19 -2.19
CA VAL A 154 8.41 9.63 -1.39
C VAL A 154 8.25 9.18 0.05
N PHE A 155 9.32 8.61 0.63
CA PHE A 155 9.32 8.18 2.03
C PHE A 155 9.19 9.38 2.99
N VAL A 156 8.61 9.13 4.17
CA VAL A 156 8.69 10.09 5.29
C VAL A 156 10.04 9.91 5.99
N GLY A 157 10.88 10.96 5.99
CA GLY A 157 12.25 10.88 6.52
C GLY A 157 13.24 10.18 5.57
N ASP A 158 14.36 9.68 6.12
CA ASP A 158 15.42 8.99 5.35
C ASP A 158 14.97 7.59 4.89
N PRO A 159 14.88 7.31 3.57
CA PRO A 159 14.41 6.02 3.06
C PRO A 159 15.16 4.80 3.62
N ARG A 160 16.48 4.89 3.82
CA ARG A 160 17.28 3.76 4.30
C ARG A 160 16.93 3.40 5.74
N THR A 161 16.79 4.39 6.61
CA THR A 161 16.32 4.21 7.99
C THR A 161 14.94 3.59 7.99
N ARG A 162 14.00 4.16 7.23
CA ARG A 162 12.62 3.67 7.15
C ARG A 162 12.54 2.23 6.65
N ILE A 163 13.35 1.83 5.67
CA ILE A 163 13.35 0.44 5.18
C ILE A 163 13.95 -0.52 6.20
N ARG A 164 15.00 -0.14 6.95
CA ARG A 164 15.58 -1.01 7.97
C ARG A 164 14.62 -1.30 9.12
N GLU A 165 13.74 -0.36 9.42
CA GLU A 165 12.68 -0.55 10.41
C GLU A 165 11.66 -1.60 10.00
N ASP A 166 11.32 -1.71 8.70
CA ASP A 166 10.45 -2.74 8.14
C ASP A 166 10.73 -2.90 6.63
N TYR A 167 11.42 -3.98 6.27
CA TYR A 167 11.78 -4.27 4.88
C TYR A 167 10.55 -4.48 3.97
N LEU A 168 9.34 -4.68 4.53
CA LEU A 168 8.11 -4.73 3.74
C LEU A 168 7.86 -3.42 3.00
N ARG A 169 8.43 -2.31 3.47
CA ARG A 169 8.31 -1.00 2.82
C ARG A 169 8.92 -0.96 1.42
N ILE A 170 9.86 -1.83 1.09
CA ILE A 170 10.36 -1.99 -0.28
C ILE A 170 9.22 -2.46 -1.19
N LEU A 171 8.50 -3.52 -0.81
CA LEU A 171 7.37 -4.02 -1.58
C LEU A 171 6.23 -3.01 -1.64
N ARG A 172 6.00 -2.27 -0.54
CA ARG A 172 5.03 -1.18 -0.51
C ARG A 172 5.41 -0.06 -1.48
N PHE A 173 6.68 0.32 -1.57
CA PHE A 173 7.14 1.36 -2.51
C PHE A 173 6.73 1.02 -3.94
N PHE A 174 7.08 -0.18 -4.41
CA PHE A 174 6.70 -0.64 -5.74
C PHE A 174 5.18 -0.76 -5.91
N ARG A 175 4.47 -1.23 -4.87
CA ARG A 175 3.00 -1.28 -4.91
C ARG A 175 2.40 0.10 -5.07
N PHE A 176 2.75 1.05 -4.21
CA PHE A 176 2.19 2.40 -4.28
C PHE A 176 2.57 3.08 -5.59
N PHE A 177 3.77 2.83 -6.11
CA PHE A 177 4.16 3.31 -7.43
C PHE A 177 3.29 2.72 -8.55
N ALA A 178 2.99 1.42 -8.54
CA ALA A 178 2.11 0.82 -9.54
C ALA A 178 0.67 1.38 -9.51
N TRP A 179 0.17 1.75 -8.33
CA TRP A 179 -1.20 2.24 -8.17
C TRP A 179 -1.35 3.75 -8.39
N TYR A 180 -0.37 4.53 -7.94
CA TYR A 180 -0.46 5.98 -7.81
C TYR A 180 0.70 6.73 -8.46
N GLY A 181 1.81 6.04 -8.75
CA GLY A 181 3.01 6.58 -9.35
C GLY A 181 2.73 7.25 -10.69
N GLN A 182 3.32 8.42 -10.93
CA GLN A 182 3.34 9.11 -12.21
C GLN A 182 4.76 9.60 -12.50
N GLY A 183 5.21 9.50 -13.75
CA GLY A 183 6.56 9.87 -14.14
C GLY A 183 7.63 8.94 -13.57
N GLU A 184 8.82 9.48 -13.35
CA GLU A 184 9.96 8.75 -12.80
C GLU A 184 9.84 8.54 -11.28
N PRO A 185 10.34 7.41 -10.75
CA PRO A 185 10.35 7.15 -9.32
C PRO A 185 11.29 8.10 -8.58
N ASP A 186 11.03 8.29 -7.29
CA ASP A 186 11.94 9.00 -6.40
C ASP A 186 13.30 8.28 -6.37
N VAL A 187 14.36 8.99 -6.78
CA VAL A 187 15.71 8.42 -6.96
C VAL A 187 16.24 7.89 -5.62
N GLU A 188 16.10 8.68 -4.54
CA GLU A 188 16.62 8.30 -3.23
C GLU A 188 15.89 7.07 -2.66
N GLY A 189 14.55 7.05 -2.77
CA GLY A 189 13.73 5.91 -2.39
C GLY A 189 14.06 4.64 -3.18
N LEU A 190 14.26 4.77 -4.50
CA LEU A 190 14.62 3.66 -5.37
C LEU A 190 16.02 3.10 -5.05
N GLU A 191 17.01 3.97 -4.85
CA GLU A 191 18.37 3.56 -4.47
C GLU A 191 18.37 2.84 -3.11
N ALA A 192 17.66 3.38 -2.12
CA ALA A 192 17.52 2.74 -0.82
C ALA A 192 16.84 1.37 -0.92
N CYS A 193 15.80 1.24 -1.76
CA CYS A 193 15.17 -0.05 -2.04
C CYS A 193 16.15 -1.05 -2.67
N ARG A 194 16.99 -0.61 -3.61
CA ARG A 194 18.01 -1.44 -4.25
C ARG A 194 19.04 -1.93 -3.24
N ASP A 195 19.58 -1.01 -2.44
CA ASP A 195 20.65 -1.30 -1.49
C ASP A 195 20.19 -2.27 -0.38
N LEU A 196 18.92 -2.15 0.03
CA LEU A 196 18.35 -2.91 1.14
C LEU A 196 17.49 -4.11 0.72
N ALA A 197 17.36 -4.36 -0.60
CA ALA A 197 16.64 -5.51 -1.15
C ALA A 197 17.01 -6.87 -0.53
N PRO A 198 18.29 -7.16 -0.18
CA PRO A 198 18.64 -8.43 0.47
C PRO A 198 17.89 -8.67 1.79
N GLY A 199 17.46 -7.62 2.48
CA GLY A 199 16.70 -7.73 3.74
C GLY A 199 15.26 -8.22 3.57
N ILE A 200 14.71 -8.23 2.34
CA ILE A 200 13.40 -8.84 2.03
C ILE A 200 13.37 -10.32 2.44
N SER A 201 14.51 -11.02 2.37
CA SER A 201 14.65 -12.43 2.79
C SER A 201 14.30 -12.68 4.27
N ARG A 202 14.26 -11.63 5.10
CA ARG A 202 13.87 -11.70 6.51
C ARG A 202 12.35 -11.67 6.72
N LEU A 203 11.58 -11.30 5.69
CA LEU A 203 10.12 -11.20 5.77
C LEU A 203 9.49 -12.59 5.67
N SER A 204 8.32 -12.76 6.31
CA SER A 204 7.54 -13.97 6.13
C SER A 204 6.95 -14.04 4.72
N ALA A 205 6.90 -15.25 4.16
CA ALA A 205 6.32 -15.49 2.84
C ALA A 205 4.86 -15.00 2.71
N GLU A 206 4.09 -15.06 3.80
CA GLU A 206 2.72 -14.53 3.86
C GLU A 206 2.67 -13.01 3.63
N ARG A 207 3.53 -12.23 4.31
CA ARG A 207 3.56 -10.77 4.17
C ARG A 207 4.00 -10.36 2.77
N VAL A 208 5.02 -11.05 2.24
CA VAL A 208 5.50 -10.85 0.86
C VAL A 208 4.38 -11.15 -0.13
N SER A 209 3.71 -12.30 0.00
CA SER A 209 2.60 -12.70 -0.86
C SER A 209 1.45 -11.71 -0.84
N LYS A 210 1.05 -11.23 0.35
CA LYS A 210 -0.04 -10.25 0.49
C LYS A 210 0.27 -8.94 -0.24
N GLU A 211 1.49 -8.41 -0.12
CA GLU A 211 1.87 -7.19 -0.82
C GLU A 211 2.02 -7.40 -2.32
N LEU A 212 2.59 -8.54 -2.75
CA LEU A 212 2.72 -8.88 -4.16
C LEU A 212 1.36 -9.05 -4.85
N MET A 213 0.39 -9.71 -4.21
CA MET A 213 -0.95 -9.86 -4.76
C MET A 213 -1.65 -8.52 -4.95
N LYS A 214 -1.42 -7.55 -4.06
CA LYS A 214 -1.94 -6.18 -4.20
C LYS A 214 -1.21 -5.39 -5.30
N LEU A 215 0.10 -5.60 -5.47
CA LEU A 215 0.86 -5.02 -6.59
C LEU A 215 0.31 -5.51 -7.93
N LEU A 216 0.12 -6.83 -8.07
CA LEU A 216 -0.36 -7.45 -9.31
C LEU A 216 -1.82 -7.11 -9.64
N ALA A 217 -2.58 -6.59 -8.69
CA ALA A 217 -3.93 -6.10 -8.90
C ALA A 217 -3.99 -4.67 -9.46
N ALA A 218 -2.86 -3.96 -9.55
CA ALA A 218 -2.80 -2.62 -10.14
C ALA A 218 -3.15 -2.64 -11.63
N THR A 219 -3.62 -1.51 -12.16
CA THR A 219 -4.01 -1.37 -13.58
C THR A 219 -2.85 -1.62 -14.53
N ASP A 220 -1.65 -1.12 -14.21
CA ASP A 220 -0.41 -1.48 -14.91
C ASP A 220 0.70 -1.85 -13.90
N PRO A 221 0.81 -3.13 -13.52
CA PRO A 221 1.88 -3.59 -12.63
C PRO A 221 3.28 -3.39 -13.24
N ARG A 222 3.39 -3.26 -14.57
CA ARG A 222 4.68 -3.12 -15.27
C ARG A 222 5.34 -1.77 -15.06
N ALA A 223 4.57 -0.74 -14.71
CA ALA A 223 5.12 0.55 -14.32
C ALA A 223 6.11 0.42 -13.14
N ALA A 224 5.86 -0.52 -12.22
CA ALA A 224 6.81 -0.85 -11.15
C ALA A 224 7.97 -1.75 -11.60
N HIS A 225 7.79 -2.53 -12.67
CA HIS A 225 8.85 -3.35 -13.27
C HIS A 225 9.85 -2.53 -14.12
N GLY A 226 9.42 -1.41 -14.72
CA GLY A 226 10.29 -0.57 -15.56
C GLY A 226 11.37 0.23 -14.82
N LEU A 227 11.29 0.34 -13.49
CA LEU A 227 12.13 1.21 -12.66
C LEU A 227 13.59 0.77 -12.49
N GLY A 228 14.08 -0.18 -13.30
CA GLY A 228 15.42 -0.75 -13.16
C GLY A 228 16.16 -1.05 -14.46
N VAL A 229 15.69 -0.53 -15.61
CA VAL A 229 16.16 -1.02 -16.92
C VAL A 229 17.29 -0.18 -17.55
N ASP A 230 17.55 1.06 -17.12
CA ASP A 230 18.59 1.90 -17.72
C ASP A 230 19.86 2.02 -16.85
N ARG A 231 20.64 0.94 -16.81
CA ARG A 231 22.12 0.87 -16.68
C ARG A 231 22.51 -0.57 -16.33
N GLU A 232 23.59 -1.09 -16.92
CA GLU A 232 24.04 -2.50 -16.83
C GLU A 232 24.17 -3.05 -15.39
N GLU A 233 24.35 -2.19 -14.38
CA GLU A 233 24.42 -2.57 -12.97
C GLU A 233 23.03 -2.75 -12.29
N GLY A 234 21.97 -2.15 -12.83
CA GLY A 234 20.59 -2.30 -12.37
C GLY A 234 19.98 -3.67 -12.67
N HIS A 235 20.45 -4.32 -13.74
CA HIS A 235 19.98 -5.64 -14.17
C HIS A 235 20.13 -6.71 -13.08
N GLN A 236 21.20 -6.70 -12.28
CA GLN A 236 21.40 -7.75 -11.27
C GLN A 236 20.50 -7.60 -10.04
N ALA A 237 20.20 -6.37 -9.62
CA ALA A 237 19.30 -6.11 -8.50
C ALA A 237 17.83 -6.26 -8.91
N HIS A 238 17.47 -5.80 -10.12
CA HIS A 238 16.16 -6.03 -10.73
C HIS A 238 15.89 -7.52 -10.93
N HIS A 239 16.84 -8.28 -11.49
CA HIS A 239 16.72 -9.72 -11.58
C HIS A 239 16.62 -10.39 -10.21
N ARG A 240 17.25 -9.89 -9.14
CA ARG A 240 17.09 -10.48 -7.80
C ARG A 240 15.74 -10.17 -7.17
N ILE A 241 15.22 -8.94 -7.28
CA ILE A 241 13.88 -8.62 -6.77
C ILE A 241 12.83 -9.34 -7.59
N VAL A 242 12.91 -9.30 -8.93
CA VAL A 242 12.00 -10.05 -9.81
C VAL A 242 12.17 -11.56 -9.64
N ALA A 243 13.38 -12.10 -9.44
CA ALA A 243 13.58 -13.53 -9.15
C ALA A 243 13.09 -13.90 -7.74
N GLN A 244 13.23 -13.04 -6.73
CA GLN A 244 12.64 -13.29 -5.41
C GLN A 244 11.11 -13.18 -5.44
N LEU A 245 10.56 -12.29 -6.27
CA LEU A 245 9.13 -12.23 -6.57
C LEU A 245 8.69 -13.47 -7.38
N HIS A 246 9.52 -13.96 -8.31
CA HIS A 246 9.29 -15.18 -9.09
C HIS A 246 9.34 -16.45 -8.22
N ASP A 247 10.37 -16.60 -7.37
CA ASP A 247 10.53 -17.68 -6.40
C ASP A 247 9.39 -17.69 -5.38
N GLY A 248 8.95 -16.51 -4.94
CA GLY A 248 7.76 -16.36 -4.10
C GLY A 248 6.49 -16.85 -4.79
N VAL A 249 6.33 -16.55 -6.09
CA VAL A 249 5.21 -17.04 -6.92
C VAL A 249 5.31 -18.55 -7.20
N GLU A 250 6.49 -19.09 -7.48
CA GLU A 250 6.71 -20.53 -7.66
C GLU A 250 6.42 -21.31 -6.37
N GLN A 251 6.84 -20.81 -5.20
CA GLN A 251 6.54 -21.42 -3.91
C GLN A 251 5.03 -21.47 -3.62
N LEU A 252 4.26 -20.49 -4.11
CA LEU A 252 2.78 -20.48 -4.01
C LEU A 252 2.10 -21.46 -4.98
N GLN A 253 2.78 -21.85 -6.07
CA GLN A 253 2.28 -22.81 -7.07
C GLN A 253 2.69 -24.25 -6.80
N ARG A 254 3.65 -24.50 -5.89
CA ARG A 254 3.97 -25.86 -5.44
C ARG A 254 2.77 -26.44 -4.67
N PRO A 255 2.20 -27.57 -5.11
CA PRO A 255 1.23 -28.28 -4.30
C PRO A 255 1.86 -28.58 -2.94
N ARG A 256 1.17 -28.25 -1.84
CA ARG A 256 1.51 -28.79 -0.51
C ARG A 256 1.24 -30.30 -0.52
N LEU A 257 2.10 -31.06 -1.18
CA LEU A 257 2.08 -32.51 -1.19
C LEU A 257 2.95 -33.00 -0.04
N GLY A 258 2.29 -33.35 1.06
CA GLY A 258 2.81 -34.30 2.02
C GLY A 258 3.26 -33.71 3.35
N GLN A 259 2.32 -33.39 4.23
CA GLN A 259 2.38 -33.82 5.63
C GLN A 259 0.98 -33.78 6.23
N HIS A 260 0.57 -34.92 6.77
CA HIS A 260 -0.74 -35.30 7.29
C HIS A 260 -1.76 -35.91 6.31
N LEU A 261 -2.27 -37.08 6.76
CA LEU A 261 -3.34 -37.92 6.22
C LEU A 261 -2.91 -39.03 5.26
N ARG A 262 -2.05 -39.94 5.75
CA ARG A 262 -2.41 -41.36 5.70
C ARG A 262 -3.47 -41.59 6.78
N GLN A 263 -4.74 -41.56 6.40
CA GLN A 263 -5.83 -42.41 6.90
C GLN A 263 -7.16 -41.89 6.33
N HIS A 264 -7.95 -42.82 5.82
CA HIS A 264 -9.25 -42.68 5.16
C HIS A 264 -9.26 -42.34 3.66
N ALA A 265 -9.13 -43.40 2.87
CA ALA A 265 -9.72 -43.51 1.55
C ALA A 265 -11.25 -43.32 1.63
N GLY A 266 -11.83 -42.55 0.71
CA GLY A 266 -13.28 -42.52 0.55
C GLY A 266 -13.85 -41.34 -0.22
N SER A 267 -14.30 -41.62 -1.43
CA SER A 267 -15.28 -40.86 -2.23
C SER A 267 -14.80 -39.72 -3.13
N ARG A 268 -15.27 -39.82 -4.37
CA ARG A 268 -15.04 -38.97 -5.53
C ARG A 268 -16.09 -37.85 -5.55
N HIS A 269 -15.68 -36.61 -5.84
CA HIS A 269 -16.53 -35.74 -6.65
C HIS A 269 -15.73 -34.68 -7.43
N ARG A 270 -15.98 -34.64 -8.74
CA ARG A 270 -15.64 -33.57 -9.69
C ARG A 270 -16.51 -32.36 -9.33
N GLY A 271 -16.17 -31.09 -9.53
CA GLY A 271 -15.04 -30.40 -10.13
C GLY A 271 -15.46 -28.93 -10.29
N HIS A 272 -14.51 -27.99 -10.36
CA HIS A 272 -14.64 -26.64 -10.94
C HIS A 272 -13.23 -26.01 -10.99
N GLY A 273 -12.46 -26.35 -12.02
CA GLY A 273 -11.04 -25.99 -12.16
C GLY A 273 -10.71 -25.03 -13.31
N GLY A 274 -11.71 -24.42 -13.96
CA GLY A 274 -11.51 -23.72 -15.25
C GLY A 274 -10.88 -22.32 -15.17
N SER A 275 -11.03 -21.59 -14.07
CA SER A 275 -10.61 -20.17 -13.97
C SER A 275 -9.14 -19.97 -13.54
N ARG A 276 -8.62 -20.86 -12.68
CA ARG A 276 -7.21 -20.78 -12.19
C ARG A 276 -6.18 -21.19 -13.23
N VAL A 277 -6.50 -22.18 -14.07
CA VAL A 277 -5.57 -22.71 -15.09
C VAL A 277 -5.32 -21.68 -16.19
N ARG A 278 -6.34 -20.90 -16.59
CA ARG A 278 -6.19 -19.84 -17.61
C ARG A 278 -5.35 -18.65 -17.14
N ARG A 279 -5.44 -18.26 -15.85
CA ARG A 279 -4.59 -17.20 -15.27
C ARG A 279 -3.14 -17.64 -15.07
N GLY A 280 -2.92 -18.90 -14.70
CA GLY A 280 -1.58 -19.49 -14.60
C GLY A 280 -0.88 -19.62 -15.97
N GLN A 281 -1.63 -19.92 -17.04
CA GLN A 281 -1.09 -19.98 -18.39
C GLN A 281 -0.72 -18.60 -18.96
N GLN A 282 -1.52 -17.55 -18.70
CA GLN A 282 -1.14 -16.18 -19.07
C GLN A 282 0.15 -15.72 -18.36
N LEU A 283 0.31 -16.07 -17.07
CA LEU A 283 1.52 -15.80 -16.30
C LEU A 283 2.74 -16.55 -16.85
N HIS A 284 2.56 -17.83 -17.21
CA HIS A 284 3.64 -18.67 -17.72
C HIS A 284 4.06 -18.32 -19.17
N GLN A 285 3.16 -17.75 -19.97
CA GLN A 285 3.43 -17.26 -21.31
C GLN A 285 4.12 -15.88 -21.30
N PHE A 286 3.77 -15.03 -20.32
CA PHE A 286 4.42 -13.74 -20.05
C PHE A 286 5.88 -13.90 -19.56
N LEU A 287 6.18 -14.98 -18.83
CA LEU A 287 7.50 -15.23 -18.25
C LEU A 287 8.50 -15.95 -19.19
N ARG A 288 8.06 -16.51 -20.33
CA ARG A 288 8.94 -17.22 -21.28
C ARG A 288 9.35 -16.42 -22.52
N HIS A 289 8.59 -15.40 -22.91
CA HIS A 289 8.92 -14.54 -24.04
C HIS A 289 8.95 -13.07 -23.62
N PRO A 290 10.10 -12.54 -23.20
CA PRO A 290 10.31 -11.10 -23.24
C PRO A 290 10.37 -10.74 -24.73
N LEU A 291 9.30 -10.20 -25.30
CA LEU A 291 9.31 -9.80 -26.70
C LEU A 291 10.23 -8.58 -26.89
N GLY A 292 11.54 -8.83 -26.99
CA GLY A 292 12.36 -8.24 -28.03
C GLY A 292 12.08 -9.02 -29.31
N GLY A 293 11.37 -8.42 -30.26
CA GLY A 293 11.03 -9.13 -31.48
C GLY A 293 10.13 -8.43 -32.49
N GLN A 294 9.98 -7.09 -32.50
CA GLN A 294 9.48 -6.34 -33.67
C GLN A 294 10.06 -4.91 -33.75
N ALA A 295 11.35 -4.75 -33.48
CA ALA A 295 12.06 -3.47 -33.71
C ALA A 295 13.29 -3.61 -34.64
N ALA A 296 13.42 -4.75 -35.34
CA ALA A 296 14.56 -5.03 -36.21
C ALA A 296 14.22 -5.13 -37.72
N ASP A 297 12.98 -4.89 -38.14
CA ASP A 297 12.58 -5.01 -39.56
C ASP A 297 12.12 -3.70 -40.23
N ALA A 298 12.25 -2.56 -39.55
CA ALA A 298 11.95 -1.24 -40.11
C ALA A 298 13.20 -0.38 -40.43
N ARG A 299 14.41 -0.96 -40.39
CA ARG A 299 15.68 -0.29 -40.74
C ARG A 299 16.46 -1.03 -41.83
N ARG A 300 15.77 -1.63 -42.78
CA ARG A 300 16.37 -2.18 -44.01
C ARG A 300 15.46 -2.03 -45.24
N GLN A 301 14.85 -0.86 -45.41
CA GLN A 301 14.15 -0.52 -46.65
C GLN A 301 14.05 1.00 -46.89
N VAL A 302 15.10 1.76 -46.60
CA VAL A 302 15.28 3.12 -47.15
C VAL A 302 16.77 3.37 -47.36
N SER A 303 17.34 2.83 -48.43
CA SER A 303 18.52 3.35 -49.14
C SER A 303 18.96 2.31 -50.17
N THR A 304 18.46 2.46 -51.40
CA THR A 304 19.11 2.14 -52.69
C THR A 304 18.01 2.05 -53.76
N GLY A 305 17.94 3.04 -54.65
CA GLY A 305 16.97 3.01 -55.75
C GLY A 305 16.59 4.35 -56.34
N LEU A 306 17.55 5.28 -56.50
CA LEU A 306 17.45 6.40 -57.42
C LEU A 306 18.49 6.16 -58.51
N GLN A 307 18.08 5.72 -59.69
CA GLN A 307 18.47 6.33 -60.97
C GLN A 307 17.43 5.97 -62.05
N PRO A 308 17.05 6.93 -62.91
CA PRO A 308 16.02 6.76 -63.94
C PRO A 308 16.63 6.38 -65.30
N PHE A 309 15.94 5.52 -66.05
CA PHE A 309 15.68 5.62 -67.50
C PHE A 309 14.48 4.72 -67.84
#